data_AF-A0A6N7L1D0-F1
#
_entry.id   AF-A0A6N7L1D0-F1
#
_cell.length_a   1.000
_cell.length_b   1.000
_cell.length_c   1.000
_cell.angle_alpha   90.00
_cell.angle_beta   90.00
_cell.angle_gamma   90.00
#
_symmetry.space_group_name_H-M   'P 1'
#
loop_
_entity.id
_entity.type
_entity.pdbx_description
1 polymer ?
#
loop_
_entity_poly.entity_id
_entity_poly.type
_entity_poly.pdbx_seq_one_letter_code
_entity_poly.pdbx_strand_id
1 'polypeptide(L)'
;MSGWPQQRNTVERRMVQPPTAYRPGLIAATNNHMYVRLAGTAQQPVAAVTGDIDQDSGADLQRALTIALDASPRRLTIDMTGVGFTDSNGLNVLLRMRERARHAGKILSLRPGRCLARLLEVTETGSLFTIEP
;
A
#
# COMPACT_ATOMS: atom_id res chain seq x y z
N MET A 1 -50.30 -15.28 -34.14
CA MET A 1 -50.66 -15.31 -32.71
C MET A 1 -49.48 -15.95 -32.00
N SER A 2 -48.56 -15.13 -31.48
CA SER A 2 -48.37 -14.83 -30.04
C SER A 2 -47.34 -15.80 -29.43
N GLY A 3 -46.26 -15.39 -28.78
CA GLY A 3 -45.73 -14.08 -28.39
C GLY A 3 -44.37 -14.33 -27.71
N TRP A 4 -43.46 -13.37 -27.83
CA TRP A 4 -42.15 -13.40 -27.18
C TRP A 4 -42.30 -13.46 -25.64
N PRO A 5 -41.51 -14.26 -24.89
CA PRO A 5 -41.37 -14.07 -23.46
C PRO A 5 -40.35 -12.96 -23.20
N GLN A 6 -40.87 -11.79 -22.84
CA GLN A 6 -40.10 -10.69 -22.26
C GLN A 6 -39.71 -11.08 -20.81
N GLN A 7 -38.46 -11.47 -20.57
CA GLN A 7 -37.91 -11.44 -19.21
C GLN A 7 -36.88 -10.32 -19.11
N ARG A 8 -37.34 -9.23 -18.50
CA ARG A 8 -36.59 -8.06 -18.09
C ARG A 8 -35.58 -8.47 -17.03
N ASN A 9 -34.37 -8.83 -17.42
CA ASN A 9 -33.25 -8.91 -16.49
C ASN A 9 -32.73 -7.49 -16.22
N THR A 10 -33.36 -6.84 -15.26
CA THR A 10 -32.81 -5.70 -14.52
C THR A 10 -31.52 -6.20 -13.89
N VAL A 11 -30.37 -5.81 -14.46
CA VAL A 11 -29.06 -6.08 -13.87
C VAL A 11 -28.94 -5.13 -12.67
N GLU A 12 -29.50 -5.56 -11.53
CA GLU A 12 -29.28 -4.87 -10.26
C GLU A 12 -27.78 -4.82 -10.01
N ARG A 13 -27.24 -3.61 -10.00
CA ARG A 13 -25.89 -3.30 -9.55
C ARG A 13 -25.75 -3.80 -8.11
N ARG A 14 -25.37 -5.06 -7.95
CA ARG A 14 -24.95 -5.59 -6.66
C ARG A 14 -23.67 -4.85 -6.30
N MET A 15 -23.81 -3.81 -5.49
CA MET A 15 -22.69 -3.23 -4.77
C MET A 15 -22.00 -4.39 -4.05
N VAL A 16 -20.85 -4.80 -4.57
CA VAL A 16 -19.94 -5.67 -3.85
C VAL A 16 -19.51 -4.86 -2.65
N GLN A 17 -20.12 -5.13 -1.50
CA GLN A 17 -19.70 -4.54 -0.25
C GLN A 17 -18.24 -4.95 -0.03
N PRO A 18 -17.32 -4.00 0.22
CA PRO A 18 -15.94 -4.35 0.50
C PRO A 18 -15.91 -5.29 1.72
N PRO A 19 -15.05 -6.33 1.72
CA PRO A 19 -15.01 -7.31 2.79
C PRO A 19 -14.81 -6.61 4.14
N THR A 20 -15.76 -6.82 5.04
CA THR A 20 -15.93 -6.08 6.32
C THR A 20 -14.89 -6.44 7.38
N ALA A 21 -14.00 -7.38 7.11
CA ALA A 21 -12.95 -7.77 8.04
C ALA A 21 -11.63 -7.88 7.30
N TYR A 22 -10.76 -6.91 7.56
CA TYR A 22 -9.35 -7.01 7.26
C TYR A 22 -8.76 -8.21 8.01
N ARG A 23 -8.32 -9.24 7.27
CA ARG A 23 -7.64 -10.38 7.87
C ARG A 23 -6.16 -10.00 8.04
N PRO A 24 -5.59 -10.04 9.25
CA PRO A 24 -4.15 -9.89 9.42
C PRO A 24 -3.46 -11.08 8.73
N GLY A 25 -3.02 -10.85 7.50
CA GLY A 25 -2.30 -11.80 6.68
C GLY A 25 -1.05 -11.10 6.17
N LEU A 26 0.09 -11.74 6.35
CA LEU A 26 1.34 -11.34 5.71
C LEU A 26 1.09 -11.15 4.21
N ILE A 27 1.43 -10.00 3.64
CA ILE A 27 1.19 -9.72 2.22
C ILE A 27 2.38 -10.13 1.35
N ALA A 28 3.56 -10.32 1.93
CA ALA A 28 4.64 -11.07 1.30
C ALA A 28 5.71 -11.40 2.35
N ALA A 29 6.16 -12.65 2.40
CA ALA A 29 7.54 -12.96 2.77
C ALA A 29 8.32 -12.98 1.46
N THR A 30 9.36 -12.15 1.37
CA THR A 30 10.27 -12.17 0.22
C THR A 30 11.50 -12.98 0.59
N ASN A 31 12.20 -13.50 -0.41
CA ASN A 31 13.53 -14.06 -0.17
C ASN A 31 14.45 -12.87 0.14
N ASN A 32 15.25 -12.96 1.20
CA ASN A 32 15.81 -11.85 2.00
C ASN A 32 14.82 -11.20 2.96
N HIS A 33 15.31 -10.97 4.19
CA HIS A 33 14.65 -10.67 5.48
C HIS A 33 13.63 -9.50 5.55
N MET A 34 13.07 -9.04 4.44
CA MET A 34 12.00 -8.06 4.37
C MET A 34 10.61 -8.72 4.41
N TYR A 35 9.70 -8.15 5.21
CA TYR A 35 8.31 -8.58 5.29
C TYR A 35 7.37 -7.38 5.27
N VAL A 36 6.24 -7.53 4.58
CA VAL A 36 5.15 -6.54 4.62
C VAL A 36 3.93 -7.16 5.28
N ARG A 37 3.56 -6.63 6.44
CA ARG A 37 2.35 -7.04 7.16
C ARG A 37 1.32 -5.93 7.12
N LEU A 38 0.10 -6.35 6.82
CA LEU A 38 -1.06 -5.50 6.87
C LEU A 38 -1.62 -5.43 8.31
N ALA A 39 -1.71 -4.21 8.86
CA ALA A 39 -2.27 -3.85 10.17
C ALA A 39 -3.31 -2.71 10.05
N GLY A 40 -3.92 -2.30 11.18
CA GLY A 40 -4.87 -1.18 11.22
C GLY A 40 -6.33 -1.57 10.99
N THR A 41 -7.15 -0.60 10.61
CA THR A 41 -8.59 -0.77 10.33
C THR A 41 -8.88 -0.68 8.84
N ALA A 42 -10.08 -1.06 8.40
CA ALA A 42 -10.48 -0.94 6.99
C ALA A 42 -10.45 0.52 6.48
N GLN A 43 -10.69 1.49 7.36
CA GLN A 43 -10.69 2.92 7.05
C GLN A 43 -9.28 3.55 7.16
N GLN A 44 -8.41 2.95 7.96
CA GLN A 44 -7.03 3.39 8.19
C GLN A 44 -6.07 2.19 8.14
N PRO A 45 -5.88 1.59 6.95
CA PRO A 45 -4.97 0.47 6.80
C PRO A 45 -3.51 0.94 6.89
N VAL A 46 -2.69 0.08 7.51
CA VAL A 46 -1.26 0.30 7.69
C VAL A 46 -0.49 -0.87 7.07
N ALA A 47 0.41 -0.59 6.13
CA ALA A 47 1.39 -1.55 5.64
C ALA A 47 2.68 -1.42 6.45
N ALA A 48 2.87 -2.31 7.42
CA ALA A 48 4.08 -2.36 8.23
C ALA A 48 5.17 -3.15 7.50
N VAL A 49 6.27 -2.46 7.20
CA VAL A 49 7.46 -3.01 6.56
C VAL A 49 8.52 -3.24 7.64
N THR A 50 9.09 -4.44 7.65
CA THR A 50 10.14 -4.83 8.60
C THR A 50 11.28 -5.52 7.87
N GLY A 51 12.50 -5.35 8.35
CA GLY A 51 13.70 -5.94 7.73
C GLY A 51 14.48 -4.95 6.87
N ASP A 52 15.29 -5.46 5.97
CA ASP A 52 16.19 -4.64 5.15
C ASP A 52 15.71 -4.57 3.71
N ILE A 53 15.76 -3.36 3.14
CA ILE A 53 15.39 -3.08 1.75
C ILE A 53 16.68 -2.88 0.96
N ASP A 54 17.07 -3.92 0.25
CA ASP A 54 18.22 -3.96 -0.65
C ASP A 54 17.80 -3.89 -2.14
N GLN A 55 18.78 -4.05 -3.04
CA GLN A 55 18.58 -4.01 -4.48
C GLN A 55 17.58 -5.08 -4.99
N ASP A 56 17.49 -6.24 -4.34
CA ASP A 56 16.69 -7.37 -4.78
C ASP A 56 15.24 -7.30 -4.23
N SER A 57 15.06 -6.67 -3.07
CA SER A 57 13.76 -6.55 -2.38
C SER A 57 12.79 -5.52 -2.99
N GLY A 58 13.30 -4.54 -3.75
CA GLY A 58 12.51 -3.37 -4.18
C GLY A 58 11.29 -3.72 -5.05
N ALA A 59 11.42 -4.68 -5.96
CA ALA A 59 10.32 -5.12 -6.81
C ALA A 59 9.19 -5.78 -6.01
N ASP A 60 9.57 -6.56 -5.00
CA ASP A 60 8.61 -7.25 -4.15
C ASP A 60 7.93 -6.29 -3.16
N LEU A 61 8.68 -5.33 -2.61
CA LEU A 61 8.14 -4.23 -1.81
C LEU A 61 7.09 -3.46 -2.60
N GLN A 62 7.43 -3.05 -3.84
CA GLN A 62 6.50 -2.31 -4.69
C GLN A 62 5.22 -3.12 -4.97
N ARG A 63 5.34 -4.42 -5.22
CA ARG A 63 4.19 -5.30 -5.46
C ARG A 63 3.29 -5.39 -4.22
N ALA A 64 3.87 -5.63 -3.05
CA ALA A 64 3.15 -5.72 -1.78
C ALA A 64 2.42 -4.42 -1.43
N LEU A 65 3.11 -3.27 -1.55
CA LEU A 65 2.52 -1.96 -1.29
C LEU A 65 1.44 -1.58 -2.32
N THR A 66 1.59 -2.01 -3.57
CA THR A 66 0.57 -1.82 -4.61
C THR A 66 -0.72 -2.56 -4.25
N ILE A 67 -0.62 -3.83 -3.85
CA ILE A 67 -1.78 -4.64 -3.43
C ILE A 67 -2.46 -3.97 -2.23
N ALA A 68 -1.69 -3.53 -1.23
CA ALA A 68 -2.21 -2.82 -0.07
C ALA A 68 -2.95 -1.53 -0.45
N LEU A 69 -2.35 -0.72 -1.33
CA LEU A 69 -2.93 0.55 -1.75
C LEU A 69 -4.20 0.33 -2.57
N ASP A 70 -4.22 -0.66 -3.45
CA ASP A 70 -5.38 -0.97 -4.30
C ASP A 70 -6.56 -1.46 -3.46
N ALA A 71 -6.30 -2.30 -2.44
CA ALA A 71 -7.30 -2.77 -1.48
C ALA A 71 -7.82 -1.67 -0.53
N SER A 72 -7.08 -0.58 -0.37
CA SER A 72 -7.43 0.51 0.54
C SER A 72 -8.50 1.44 -0.06
N PRO A 73 -9.57 1.80 0.67
CA PRO A 73 -10.67 2.58 0.09
C PRO A 73 -10.32 4.06 -0.14
N ARG A 74 -9.52 4.68 0.73
CA ARG A 74 -9.21 6.12 0.67
C ARG A 74 -7.76 6.47 1.00
N ARG A 75 -7.09 5.67 1.81
CA ARG A 75 -5.73 5.96 2.26
C ARG A 75 -4.95 4.71 2.61
N LEU A 76 -3.62 4.82 2.60
CA LEU A 76 -2.70 3.83 3.14
C LEU A 76 -1.59 4.55 3.89
N THR A 77 -1.30 4.10 5.11
CA THR A 77 -0.07 4.48 5.82
C THR A 77 0.97 3.38 5.61
N ILE A 78 2.18 3.74 5.17
CA ILE A 78 3.32 2.82 5.12
C ILE A 78 4.16 3.07 6.37
N ASP A 79 4.31 2.03 7.18
CA ASP A 79 5.09 2.07 8.40
C ASP A 79 6.44 1.39 8.18
N MET A 80 7.50 2.20 8.17
CA MET A 80 8.89 1.81 7.93
C MET A 80 9.69 1.79 9.23
N THR A 81 9.04 1.88 10.40
CA THR A 81 9.73 1.94 11.70
C THR A 81 10.51 0.68 12.03
N GLY A 82 10.13 -0.46 11.47
CA GLY A 82 10.83 -1.74 11.60
C GLY A 82 11.89 -1.99 10.52
N VAL A 83 12.21 -1.01 9.67
CA VAL A 83 13.21 -1.13 8.61
C VAL A 83 14.59 -0.74 9.15
N GLY A 84 15.54 -1.69 9.09
CA GLY A 84 16.91 -1.48 9.55
C GLY A 84 17.77 -0.76 8.52
N PHE A 85 17.58 -1.10 7.24
CA PHE A 85 18.30 -0.55 6.11
C PHE A 85 17.36 -0.23 4.95
N THR A 86 17.56 0.93 4.31
CA THR A 86 16.98 1.28 3.02
C THR A 86 17.93 2.18 2.26
N ASP A 87 17.99 2.00 0.95
CA ASP A 87 18.80 2.79 0.02
C ASP A 87 17.91 3.61 -0.94
N SER A 88 18.52 4.09 -2.03
CA SER A 88 17.82 4.82 -3.09
C SER A 88 16.78 3.97 -3.83
N ASN A 89 16.91 2.64 -3.86
CA ASN A 89 15.91 1.75 -4.45
C ASN A 89 14.63 1.79 -3.60
N GLY A 90 14.77 1.66 -2.28
CA GLY A 90 13.64 1.80 -1.36
C GLY A 90 12.95 3.16 -1.46
N LEU A 91 13.71 4.25 -1.53
CA LEU A 91 13.16 5.60 -1.75
C LEU A 91 12.41 5.71 -3.07
N ASN A 92 12.96 5.17 -4.16
CA ASN A 92 12.31 5.17 -5.47
C ASN A 92 10.97 4.41 -5.45
N VAL A 93 10.89 3.29 -4.73
CA VAL A 93 9.61 2.57 -4.53
C VAL A 93 8.59 3.48 -3.83
N LEU A 94 8.97 4.19 -2.76
CA LEU A 94 8.06 5.09 -2.05
C LEU A 94 7.58 6.25 -2.93
N LEU A 95 8.47 6.83 -3.75
CA LEU A 95 8.10 7.87 -4.72
C LEU A 95 7.10 7.36 -5.76
N ARG A 96 7.27 6.14 -6.27
CA ARG A 96 6.31 5.50 -7.18
C ARG A 96 4.97 5.24 -6.51
N MET A 97 4.99 4.78 -5.26
CA MET A 97 3.76 4.57 -4.48
C MET A 97 3.00 5.86 -4.23
N ARG A 98 3.71 6.97 -3.95
CA ARG A 98 3.12 8.31 -3.83
C ARG A 98 2.41 8.72 -5.11
N GLU A 99 3.08 8.56 -6.25
CA GLU A 99 2.50 8.91 -7.55
C GLU A 99 1.26 8.05 -7.87
N ARG A 100 1.33 6.75 -7.59
CA ARG A 100 0.18 5.84 -7.75
C ARG A 100 -1.00 6.25 -6.88
N ALA A 101 -0.76 6.58 -5.61
CA ALA A 101 -1.81 7.03 -4.70
C ALA A 101 -2.46 8.32 -5.20
N ARG A 102 -1.64 9.27 -5.67
CA ARG A 102 -2.12 10.52 -6.27
C ARG A 102 -3.02 10.26 -7.49
N HIS A 103 -2.58 9.41 -8.43
CA HIS A 103 -3.39 9.04 -9.60
C HIS A 103 -4.69 8.31 -9.23
N ALA A 104 -4.69 7.53 -8.15
CA ALA A 104 -5.87 6.85 -7.64
C ALA A 104 -6.79 7.75 -6.78
N GLY A 105 -6.42 9.01 -6.54
CA GLY A 105 -7.17 9.90 -5.63
C GLY A 105 -7.12 9.45 -4.16
N LYS A 106 -6.09 8.69 -3.77
CA LYS A 106 -5.90 8.16 -2.41
C LYS A 106 -4.80 8.92 -1.68
N ILE A 107 -4.90 8.98 -0.35
CA ILE A 107 -3.87 9.58 0.50
C ILE A 107 -2.82 8.53 0.85
N LEU A 108 -1.54 8.85 0.63
CA LEU A 108 -0.42 8.04 1.11
C LEU A 108 0.31 8.81 2.21
N SER A 109 0.57 8.13 3.32
CA SER A 109 1.32 8.70 4.45
C SER A 109 2.43 7.74 4.89
N LEU A 110 3.50 8.27 5.47
CA LEU A 110 4.67 7.50 5.89
C LEU A 110 4.94 7.65 7.40
N ARG A 111 5.27 6.54 8.06
CA ARG A 111 6.01 6.55 9.33
C ARG A 111 7.45 6.10 9.05
N PRO A 112 8.43 7.02 8.98
CA PRO A 112 9.71 6.68 8.35
C PRO A 112 10.63 5.79 9.20
N GLY A 113 10.57 5.86 10.54
CA GLY A 113 11.65 5.28 11.35
C GLY A 113 13.00 6.00 11.14
N ARG A 114 14.05 5.56 11.83
CA ARG A 114 15.34 6.27 11.82
C ARG A 114 16.05 6.20 10.47
N CYS A 115 16.08 5.01 9.85
CA CYS A 115 16.82 4.77 8.61
C CYS A 115 16.27 5.62 7.46
N LEU A 116 14.95 5.51 7.19
CA LEU A 116 14.33 6.30 6.14
C LEU A 116 14.32 7.80 6.47
N ALA A 117 14.12 8.21 7.74
CA ALA A 117 14.17 9.63 8.08
C ALA A 117 15.52 10.26 7.71
N ARG A 118 16.63 9.58 8.00
CA ARG A 118 17.96 10.05 7.60
C ARG A 118 18.13 10.09 6.08
N LEU A 119 17.64 9.09 5.37
CA LEU A 119 17.68 9.07 3.91
C LEU A 119 16.88 10.23 3.29
N LEU A 120 15.67 10.49 3.80
CA LEU A 120 14.81 11.59 3.35
C LEU A 120 15.45 12.96 3.61
N GLU A 121 16.18 13.10 4.73
CA GLU A 121 16.93 14.31 5.06
C GLU A 121 18.10 14.54 4.09
N VAL A 122 18.95 13.53 3.90
CA VAL A 122 20.14 13.63 3.03
C VAL A 122 19.76 13.85 1.56
N THR A 123 18.63 13.30 1.12
CA THR A 123 18.13 13.46 -0.25
C THR A 123 17.18 14.65 -0.41
N GLU A 124 16.89 15.38 0.67
CA GLU A 124 15.95 16.50 0.70
C GLU A 124 14.54 16.16 0.17
N THR A 125 14.15 14.88 0.24
CA THR A 125 12.88 14.38 -0.29
C THR A 125 11.76 14.31 0.73
N GLY A 126 12.03 14.61 2.01
CA GLY A 126 11.04 14.54 3.09
C GLY A 126 9.76 15.34 2.83
N SER A 127 9.87 16.51 2.19
CA SER A 127 8.75 17.39 1.86
C SER A 127 7.78 16.81 0.82
N LEU A 128 8.18 15.76 0.10
CA LEU A 128 7.33 15.09 -0.89
C LEU A 128 6.28 14.20 -0.22
N PHE A 129 6.47 13.80 1.04
CA PHE A 129 5.63 12.85 1.74
C PHE A 129 4.82 13.50 2.85
N THR A 130 3.60 13.01 3.07
CA THR A 130 2.87 13.26 4.32
C THR A 130 3.42 12.35 5.40
N ILE A 131 4.03 12.91 6.44
CA ILE A 131 4.61 12.14 7.55
C ILE A 131 3.58 12.00 8.68
N GLU A 132 3.40 10.77 9.16
CA GLU A 132 2.66 10.45 10.37
C GLU A 132 3.64 10.12 11.51
N PRO A 133 3.27 10.44 12.78
CA PRO A 133 4.04 10.02 13.95
C PRO A 133 4.04 8.49 14.15
#